data_AF-A0A7C0Z7P1-F1
#
_entry.id   AF-A0A7C0Z7P1-F1
#
_cell.length_a   1.000
_cell.length_b   1.000
_cell.length_c   1.000
_cell.angle_alpha   90.00
_cell.angle_beta   90.00
_cell.angle_gamma   90.00
#
_symmetry.space_group_name_H-M   'P 1'
#
loop_
_entity.id
_entity.type
_entity.pdbx_description
1 polymer ?
#
loop_
_entity_poly.entity_id
_entity_poly.type
_entity_poly.pdbx_seq_one_letter_code
_entity_poly.pdbx_strand_id
1 'polypeptide(L)'
;MGLHPFRLTNPGLGGERLEFDSKDLALSGVFTALYVVINVVQMVSVGNPTIYGPIQLRVADCLIAIAALLGYPVIIGVTVGCFLTNAYYFIGPQDVVLGPIANLAAASVVFALRKHRLAACVAGAFPVGIIVGGYLWLFFPPPEVLNVLPVWAGMIVSITVSSLVSVGVIGYLLLSLLSKPGVIEPLRSRGLKIADNN
;
A
#
# COMPACT_ATOMS: atom_id res chain seq x y z
N MET A 1 19.53 -41.06 -28.42
CA MET A 1 19.89 -39.70 -27.95
C MET A 1 18.63 -39.08 -27.37
N GLY A 2 18.52 -39.04 -26.04
CA GLY A 2 17.32 -38.60 -25.34
C GLY A 2 17.15 -37.09 -25.42
N LEU A 3 15.94 -36.66 -25.80
CA LEU A 3 15.51 -35.27 -25.74
C LEU A 3 15.27 -34.90 -24.27
N HIS A 4 15.93 -33.83 -23.80
CA HIS A 4 15.78 -33.29 -22.45
C HIS A 4 14.49 -32.44 -22.37
N PRO A 5 13.54 -32.72 -21.47
CA PRO A 5 12.18 -32.15 -21.51
C PRO A 5 12.03 -30.71 -20.99
N PHE A 6 13.13 -29.96 -20.81
CA PHE A 6 13.10 -28.61 -20.22
C PHE A 6 13.87 -27.56 -21.02
N ARG A 7 13.79 -27.61 -22.36
CA ARG A 7 14.29 -26.52 -23.21
C ARG A 7 13.16 -25.88 -24.02
N LEU A 8 12.34 -25.10 -23.33
CA LEU A 8 11.47 -24.10 -23.96
C LEU A 8 12.28 -22.81 -24.18
N THR A 9 13.18 -22.83 -25.16
CA THR A 9 13.62 -21.58 -25.79
C THR A 9 12.55 -21.18 -26.80
N ASN A 10 11.75 -20.18 -26.43
CA ASN A 10 10.89 -19.47 -27.38
C ASN A 10 11.61 -18.16 -27.77
N PRO A 11 11.96 -17.95 -29.05
CA PRO A 11 12.61 -16.73 -29.51
C PRO A 11 11.52 -15.68 -29.80
N GLY A 12 11.67 -14.44 -29.30
CA GLY A 12 10.99 -13.30 -29.93
C GLY A 12 10.21 -12.30 -29.08
N LEU A 13 10.33 -12.27 -27.74
CA LEU A 13 9.81 -11.13 -26.96
C LEU A 13 10.82 -10.76 -25.88
N GLY A 14 11.40 -9.57 -26.00
CA GLY A 14 12.25 -8.91 -25.01
C GLY A 14 11.45 -8.50 -23.77
N GLY A 15 10.82 -9.47 -23.11
CA GLY A 15 10.37 -9.33 -21.74
C GLY A 15 11.55 -9.66 -20.85
N GLU A 16 12.17 -8.66 -20.24
CA GLU A 16 12.96 -8.91 -19.03
C GLU A 16 12.08 -9.72 -18.09
N ARG A 17 12.48 -10.97 -17.78
CA ARG A 17 11.85 -11.68 -16.68
C ARG A 17 12.01 -10.77 -15.47
N LEU A 18 10.89 -10.37 -14.86
CA LEU A 18 10.87 -9.84 -13.50
C LEU A 18 11.29 -10.97 -12.57
N GLU A 19 12.56 -11.36 -12.60
CA GLU A 19 13.14 -12.23 -11.60
C GLU A 19 13.17 -11.44 -10.30
N PHE A 20 12.35 -11.87 -9.34
CA PHE A 20 12.38 -11.34 -7.99
C PHE A 20 13.73 -11.73 -7.36
N ASP A 21 14.59 -10.74 -7.17
CA ASP A 21 15.97 -10.96 -6.71
C ASP A 21 16.12 -10.60 -5.22
N SER A 22 17.28 -10.93 -4.65
CA SER A 22 17.67 -10.63 -3.27
C SER A 22 17.48 -9.14 -2.91
N LYS A 23 17.72 -8.23 -3.87
CA LYS A 23 17.47 -6.79 -3.69
C LYS A 23 15.98 -6.47 -3.52
N ASP A 24 15.12 -7.14 -4.28
CA ASP A 24 13.66 -6.97 -4.21
C ASP A 24 13.11 -7.50 -2.88
N LEU A 25 13.67 -8.62 -2.40
CA LEU A 25 13.37 -9.15 -1.07
C LEU A 25 13.81 -8.19 0.05
N ALA A 26 15.05 -7.68 -0.02
CA ALA A 26 15.56 -6.71 0.94
C ALA A 26 14.72 -5.44 0.96
N LEU A 27 14.34 -4.93 -0.22
CA LEU A 27 13.47 -3.76 -0.35
C LEU A 27 12.09 -4.02 0.24
N SER A 28 11.49 -5.19 0.00
CA SER A 28 10.22 -5.60 0.62
C SER A 28 10.33 -5.61 2.15
N GLY A 29 11.45 -6.11 2.69
CA GLY A 29 11.74 -6.08 4.13
C GLY A 29 11.85 -4.67 4.69
N VAL A 30 12.53 -3.77 3.99
CA VAL A 30 12.63 -2.35 4.38
C VAL A 30 11.26 -1.68 4.39
N PHE A 31 10.42 -1.90 3.37
CA PHE A 31 9.06 -1.34 3.34
C PHE A 31 8.14 -1.95 4.39
N THR A 32 8.31 -3.25 4.68
CA THR A 32 7.61 -3.92 5.80
C THR A 32 7.97 -3.24 7.12
N ALA A 33 9.26 -3.08 7.40
CA ALA A 33 9.74 -2.45 8.63
C ALA A 33 9.29 -0.99 8.73
N LEU A 34 9.38 -0.23 7.64
CA LEU A 34 8.96 1.17 7.60
C LEU A 34 7.46 1.31 7.88
N TYR A 35 6.64 0.46 7.25
CA TYR A 35 5.19 0.46 7.46
C TYR A 35 4.84 0.15 8.93
N VAL A 36 5.48 -0.85 9.53
CA VAL A 36 5.27 -1.22 10.94
C VAL A 36 5.73 -0.09 11.86
N VAL A 37 6.95 0.43 11.67
CA VAL A 37 7.52 1.47 12.55
C VAL A 37 6.69 2.75 12.49
N ILE A 38 6.28 3.21 11.32
CA ILE A 38 5.45 4.42 11.21
C ILE A 38 4.13 4.23 11.98
N ASN A 39 3.45 3.10 11.82
CA ASN A 39 2.21 2.85 12.55
C ASN A 39 2.45 2.73 14.07
N VAL A 40 3.47 1.99 14.51
CA VAL A 40 3.77 1.85 15.96
C VAL A 40 4.13 3.21 16.57
N VAL A 41 4.98 4.00 15.92
CA VAL A 41 5.38 5.33 16.39
C VAL A 41 4.18 6.27 16.42
N GLN A 42 3.37 6.29 15.37
CA GLN A 42 2.17 7.12 15.33
C GLN A 42 1.17 6.70 16.41
N MET A 43 1.06 5.40 16.72
CA MET A 43 0.20 4.87 17.79
C MET A 43 0.65 5.41 19.14
N VAL A 44 1.95 5.34 19.42
CA VAL A 44 2.54 5.77 20.70
C VAL A 44 2.53 7.29 20.85
N SER A 45 2.74 8.03 19.76
CA SER A 45 2.92 9.49 19.80
C SER A 45 1.60 10.27 19.78
N VAL A 46 0.66 9.88 18.91
CA VAL A 46 -0.61 10.60 18.70
C VAL A 46 -1.77 9.94 19.44
N GLY A 47 -1.66 8.63 19.71
CA GLY A 47 -2.73 7.85 20.32
C GLY A 47 -3.80 7.37 19.34
N ASN A 48 -4.69 6.52 19.87
CA ASN A 48 -5.92 6.05 19.23
C ASN A 48 -6.99 7.17 19.38
N PRO A 49 -7.65 7.70 18.31
CA PRO A 49 -8.24 7.00 17.15
C PRO A 49 -7.46 7.03 15.86
N THR A 50 -6.33 7.72 15.80
CA THR A 50 -5.64 8.02 14.54
C THR A 50 -5.23 6.77 13.75
N ILE A 51 -4.97 5.65 14.44
CA ILE A 51 -4.63 4.37 13.79
C ILE A 51 -5.71 3.32 13.93
N TYR A 52 -6.60 3.42 14.91
CA TYR A 52 -7.50 2.32 15.29
C TYR A 52 -8.80 2.85 15.89
N GLY A 53 -9.49 3.71 15.13
CA GLY A 53 -10.74 4.29 15.55
C GLY A 53 -11.61 4.76 14.40
N PRO A 54 -12.72 5.44 14.70
CA PRO A 54 -13.72 5.86 13.71
C PRO A 54 -13.19 6.88 12.71
N ILE A 55 -12.15 7.63 13.07
CA ILE A 55 -11.40 8.54 12.19
C ILE A 55 -9.94 8.07 12.20
N GLN A 56 -9.60 7.15 11.30
CA GLN A 56 -8.30 6.49 11.23
C GLN A 56 -7.48 7.05 10.07
N LEU A 57 -6.51 7.92 10.36
CA LEU A 57 -5.53 8.46 9.41
C LEU A 57 -4.19 7.76 9.59
N ARG A 58 -4.04 6.58 8.96
CA ARG A 58 -2.77 5.86 8.96
C ARG A 58 -1.78 6.59 8.07
N VAL A 59 -0.72 7.15 8.65
CA VAL A 59 0.32 7.86 7.89
C VAL A 59 1.10 6.87 7.01
N ALA A 60 1.28 5.64 7.48
CA ALA A 60 1.99 4.59 6.75
C ALA A 60 1.37 4.26 5.38
N ASP A 61 0.07 4.53 5.17
CA ASP A 61 -0.60 4.29 3.89
C ASP A 61 -0.03 5.15 2.76
N CYS A 62 0.67 6.26 3.06
CA CYS A 62 1.38 7.03 2.05
C CYS A 62 2.44 6.19 1.30
N LEU A 63 2.98 5.14 1.92
CA LEU A 63 3.95 4.24 1.30
C LEU A 63 3.34 3.42 0.16
N ILE A 64 2.02 3.21 0.16
CA ILE A 64 1.28 2.53 -0.90
C ILE A 64 1.50 3.26 -2.24
N ALA A 65 1.55 4.59 -2.23
CA ALA A 65 1.80 5.39 -3.43
C ALA A 65 3.16 5.08 -4.09
N ILE A 66 4.17 4.68 -3.30
CA ILE A 66 5.51 4.35 -3.80
C ILE A 66 5.51 3.06 -4.64
N ALA A 67 4.46 2.23 -4.52
CA ALA A 67 4.28 1.07 -5.39
C ALA A 67 4.27 1.45 -6.87
N ALA A 68 3.82 2.66 -7.22
CA ALA A 68 3.88 3.17 -8.59
C ALA A 68 5.32 3.31 -9.14
N LEU A 69 6.33 3.48 -8.28
CA LEU A 69 7.74 3.60 -8.67
C LEU A 69 8.51 2.30 -8.55
N LEU A 70 8.36 1.58 -7.44
CA LEU A 70 9.22 0.44 -7.10
C LEU A 70 8.52 -0.91 -7.28
N GLY A 71 7.23 -0.93 -7.61
CA GLY A 71 6.50 -2.14 -8.01
C GLY A 71 6.30 -3.16 -6.89
N TYR A 72 6.40 -4.44 -7.25
CA TYR A 72 6.10 -5.59 -6.38
C TYR A 72 6.77 -5.58 -5.00
N PRO A 73 8.05 -5.17 -4.83
CA PRO A 73 8.67 -5.03 -3.53
C PRO A 73 7.87 -4.20 -2.52
N VAL A 74 7.32 -3.06 -2.98
CA VAL A 74 6.51 -2.19 -2.11
C VAL A 74 5.15 -2.80 -1.84
N ILE A 75 4.52 -3.41 -2.86
CA ILE A 75 3.22 -4.09 -2.71
C ILE A 75 3.32 -5.17 -1.63
N ILE A 76 4.36 -6.01 -1.68
CA ILE A 76 4.61 -7.04 -0.67
C ILE A 76 4.91 -6.39 0.67
N GLY A 77 5.78 -5.38 0.70
CA GLY A 77 6.20 -4.71 1.93
C GLY A 77 5.04 -4.08 2.72
N VAL A 78 4.17 -3.31 2.07
CA VAL A 78 3.02 -2.67 2.76
C VAL A 78 1.94 -3.67 3.14
N THR A 79 1.82 -4.79 2.42
CA THR A 79 0.86 -5.86 2.74
C THR A 79 1.30 -6.64 3.98
N VAL A 80 2.55 -7.12 3.99
CA VAL A 80 3.13 -7.83 5.14
C VAL A 80 3.26 -6.89 6.33
N GLY A 81 3.65 -5.64 6.11
CA GLY A 81 3.70 -4.62 7.15
C GLY A 81 2.33 -4.38 7.80
N CYS A 82 1.26 -4.32 7.00
CA CYS A 82 -0.11 -4.23 7.52
C CYS A 82 -0.49 -5.43 8.37
N PHE A 83 -0.14 -6.64 7.91
CA PHE A 83 -0.44 -7.87 8.66
C PHE A 83 0.25 -7.84 10.02
N LEU A 84 1.54 -7.52 10.07
CA LEU A 84 2.30 -7.44 11.32
C LEU A 84 1.79 -6.34 12.26
N THR A 85 1.44 -5.18 11.70
CA THR A 85 0.91 -4.05 12.47
C THR A 85 -0.42 -4.42 13.13
N ASN A 86 -1.34 -5.03 12.37
CA ASN A 86 -2.65 -5.43 12.84
C ASN A 86 -2.56 -6.63 13.80
N ALA A 87 -1.62 -7.57 13.55
CA ALA A 87 -1.37 -8.69 14.46
C ALA A 87 -0.76 -8.22 15.79
N TYR A 88 0.04 -7.16 15.78
CA TYR A 88 0.64 -6.60 17.00
C TYR A 88 -0.39 -5.91 17.90
N TYR A 89 -1.28 -5.08 17.34
CA TYR A 89 -2.31 -4.39 18.14
C TYR A 89 -3.56 -5.25 18.40
N PHE A 90 -3.90 -6.13 17.46
CA PHE A 90 -4.95 -7.12 17.52
C PHE A 90 -6.34 -6.58 17.94
N ILE A 91 -7.02 -5.88 17.04
CA ILE A 91 -8.45 -5.51 17.23
C ILE A 91 -9.37 -6.72 17.05
N GLY A 92 -9.06 -7.54 16.05
CA GLY A 92 -9.85 -8.71 15.72
C GLY A 92 -9.30 -9.43 14.49
N PRO A 93 -9.67 -10.71 14.30
CA PRO A 93 -9.19 -11.51 13.17
C PRO A 93 -9.56 -10.89 11.81
N GLN A 94 -10.67 -10.16 11.74
CA GLN A 94 -11.10 -9.46 10.53
C GLN A 94 -10.11 -8.38 10.11
N ASP A 95 -9.62 -7.54 11.04
CA ASP A 95 -8.63 -6.50 10.72
C ASP A 95 -7.27 -7.12 10.33
N VAL A 96 -6.85 -8.19 11.01
CA VAL A 96 -5.60 -8.92 10.69
C VAL A 96 -5.62 -9.52 9.29
N VAL A 97 -6.77 -9.93 8.77
CA VAL A 97 -6.89 -10.55 7.43
C VAL A 97 -7.30 -9.54 6.35
N LEU A 98 -8.37 -8.78 6.58
CA LEU A 98 -8.93 -7.86 5.60
C LEU A 98 -8.10 -6.58 5.46
N GLY A 99 -7.40 -6.13 6.51
CA GLY A 99 -6.48 -4.98 6.42
C GLY A 99 -5.37 -5.20 5.37
N PRO A 100 -4.59 -6.29 5.46
CA PRO A 100 -3.58 -6.63 4.46
C PRO A 100 -4.16 -6.80 3.05
N ILE A 101 -5.34 -7.41 2.92
CA ILE A 101 -6.04 -7.52 1.62
C ILE A 101 -6.35 -6.14 1.05
N ALA A 102 -6.79 -5.19 1.89
CA ALA A 102 -7.04 -3.82 1.49
C ALA A 102 -5.77 -3.13 0.99
N ASN A 103 -4.66 -3.28 1.72
CA ASN A 103 -3.37 -2.72 1.32
C ASN A 103 -2.84 -3.34 0.02
N LEU A 104 -2.99 -4.65 -0.14
CA LEU A 104 -2.61 -5.36 -1.36
C LEU A 104 -3.41 -4.84 -2.56
N ALA A 105 -4.73 -4.70 -2.41
CA ALA A 105 -5.60 -4.19 -3.45
C ALA A 105 -5.26 -2.72 -3.79
N ALA A 106 -5.07 -1.88 -2.78
CA ALA A 106 -4.69 -0.48 -2.93
C ALA A 106 -3.36 -0.33 -3.67
N ALA A 107 -2.32 -1.04 -3.24
CA ALA A 107 -0.99 -0.98 -3.84
C ALA A 107 -0.99 -1.52 -5.27
N SER A 108 -1.80 -2.55 -5.54
CA SER A 108 -1.99 -3.12 -6.88
C SER A 108 -2.70 -2.14 -7.82
N VAL A 109 -3.74 -1.44 -7.35
CA VAL A 109 -4.43 -0.38 -8.11
C VAL A 109 -3.47 0.78 -8.41
N VAL A 110 -2.71 1.23 -7.41
CA VAL A 110 -1.68 2.27 -7.60
C VAL A 110 -0.66 1.85 -8.66
N PHE A 111 -0.17 0.62 -8.58
CA PHE A 111 0.83 0.10 -9.52
C PHE A 111 0.28 -0.07 -10.95
N ALA A 112 -0.98 -0.49 -11.08
CA ALA A 112 -1.66 -0.62 -12.36
C ALA A 112 -1.87 0.75 -13.04
N LEU A 113 -2.25 1.76 -12.26
CA LEU A 113 -2.52 3.12 -12.75
C LEU A 113 -1.30 4.05 -12.73
N ARG A 114 -0.08 3.51 -12.51
CA ARG A 114 1.15 4.29 -12.31
C ARG A 114 1.44 5.35 -13.39
N LYS A 115 0.91 5.17 -14.61
CA LYS A 115 0.98 6.16 -15.71
C LYS A 115 0.32 7.49 -15.35
N HIS A 116 -0.76 7.46 -14.57
CA HIS A 116 -1.50 8.62 -14.10
C HIS A 116 -1.37 8.75 -12.58
N ARG A 117 -0.21 9.21 -12.09
CA ARG A 117 0.17 9.22 -10.67
C ARG A 117 -0.91 9.74 -9.70
N LEU A 118 -1.56 10.86 -10.03
CA LEU A 118 -2.61 11.42 -9.19
C LEU A 118 -3.85 10.51 -9.16
N ALA A 119 -4.30 10.05 -10.33
CA ALA A 119 -5.41 9.12 -10.44
C ALA A 119 -5.10 7.79 -9.74
N ALA A 120 -3.85 7.32 -9.80
CA ALA A 120 -3.39 6.12 -9.11
C ALA A 120 -3.53 6.25 -7.59
N CYS A 121 -3.07 7.36 -7.02
CA CYS A 121 -3.14 7.60 -5.57
C CYS A 121 -4.60 7.76 -5.09
N VAL A 122 -5.42 8.49 -5.85
CA VAL A 122 -6.86 8.64 -5.55
C VAL A 122 -7.58 7.31 -5.66
N ALA A 123 -7.38 6.55 -6.74
CA ALA A 123 -7.98 5.24 -6.93
C ALA A 123 -7.52 4.23 -5.87
N GLY A 124 -6.24 4.28 -5.46
CA GLY A 124 -5.66 3.44 -4.42
C GLY A 124 -6.27 3.66 -3.03
N ALA A 125 -6.83 4.84 -2.74
CA ALA A 125 -7.48 5.12 -1.46
C ALA A 125 -8.83 4.39 -1.30
N PHE A 126 -9.53 4.11 -2.42
CA PHE A 126 -10.86 3.49 -2.37
C PHE A 126 -10.85 2.04 -1.85
N PRO A 127 -9.95 1.14 -2.28
CA PRO A 127 -9.84 -0.19 -1.70
C PRO A 127 -9.69 -0.19 -0.18
N VAL A 128 -8.86 0.71 0.36
CA VAL A 128 -8.68 0.86 1.82
C VAL A 128 -9.99 1.32 2.45
N GLY A 129 -10.59 2.40 1.96
CA GLY A 129 -11.85 2.93 2.50
C GLY A 129 -13.01 1.94 2.48
N ILE A 130 -13.20 1.23 1.36
CA ILE A 130 -14.30 0.28 1.18
C ILE A 130 -14.10 -0.97 2.02
N ILE A 131 -12.90 -1.57 1.98
CA ILE A 131 -12.65 -2.83 2.69
C ILE A 131 -12.55 -2.58 4.18
N VAL A 132 -11.71 -1.62 4.61
CA VAL A 132 -11.50 -1.32 6.04
C VAL A 132 -12.76 -0.71 6.64
N GLY A 133 -13.33 0.32 6.02
CA GLY A 133 -14.58 0.90 6.49
C GLY A 133 -15.76 -0.09 6.48
N GLY A 134 -15.74 -1.05 5.57
CA GLY A 134 -16.77 -2.08 5.44
C GLY A 134 -16.84 -3.09 6.59
N TYR A 135 -15.75 -3.30 7.34
CA TYR A 135 -15.78 -4.14 8.56
C TYR A 135 -15.58 -3.35 9.86
N LEU A 136 -14.98 -2.16 9.81
CA LEU A 136 -14.55 -1.46 11.03
C LEU A 136 -15.75 -0.96 11.87
N TRP A 137 -16.93 -0.80 11.27
CA TRP A 137 -18.17 -0.48 11.98
C TRP A 137 -18.62 -1.57 12.97
N LEU A 138 -18.09 -2.80 12.85
CA LEU A 138 -18.34 -3.88 13.80
C LEU A 138 -17.68 -3.63 15.17
N PHE A 139 -16.65 -2.77 15.21
CA PHE A 139 -15.85 -2.51 16.40
C PHE A 139 -16.11 -1.11 16.98
N PHE A 140 -16.45 -0.15 16.13
CA PHE A 140 -16.62 1.25 16.52
C PHE A 140 -17.88 1.86 15.86
N PRO A 141 -18.62 2.73 16.57
CA PRO A 141 -19.64 3.54 15.92
C PRO A 141 -18.97 4.55 14.97
N PRO A 142 -19.61 4.93 13.85
CA PRO A 142 -19.08 5.95 12.95
C PRO A 142 -18.99 7.32 13.67
N PRO A 143 -18.20 8.27 13.13
CA PRO A 143 -18.16 9.63 13.65
C PRO A 143 -19.56 10.26 13.70
N GLU A 144 -19.87 11.00 14.75
CA GLU A 144 -21.22 11.57 14.97
C GLU A 144 -21.71 12.46 13.82
N VAL A 145 -20.78 13.16 13.15
CA VAL A 145 -21.05 13.99 11.96
C VAL A 145 -21.66 13.18 10.81
N LEU A 146 -21.44 11.86 10.79
CA LEU A 146 -21.93 10.94 9.76
C LEU A 146 -23.13 10.09 10.22
N ASN A 147 -23.73 10.39 11.38
CA ASN A 147 -24.91 9.66 11.89
C ASN A 147 -26.16 9.77 11.01
N VAL A 148 -26.15 10.64 9.99
CA VAL A 148 -27.20 10.71 8.97
C VAL A 148 -27.16 9.55 7.97
N LEU A 149 -26.04 8.83 7.90
CA LEU A 149 -25.85 7.66 7.05
C LEU A 149 -26.02 6.36 7.85
N PRO A 150 -26.35 5.24 7.19
CA PRO A 150 -26.22 3.93 7.81
C PRO A 150 -24.81 3.72 8.38
N VAL A 151 -24.69 3.06 9.53
CA VAL A 151 -23.42 2.94 10.27
C VAL A 151 -22.25 2.43 9.41
N TRP A 152 -22.50 1.44 8.56
CA TRP A 152 -21.51 0.89 7.64
C TRP A 152 -21.09 1.91 6.56
N ALA A 153 -22.03 2.71 6.06
CA ALA A 153 -21.78 3.72 5.02
C ALA A 153 -21.01 4.92 5.60
N GLY A 154 -21.39 5.37 6.80
CA GLY A 154 -20.66 6.42 7.52
C GLY A 154 -19.21 6.01 7.79
N MET A 155 -18.99 4.73 8.13
CA MET A 155 -17.64 4.23 8.37
C MET A 155 -16.81 4.15 7.07
N ILE A 156 -17.38 3.67 5.97
CA ILE A 156 -16.72 3.70 4.65
C ILE A 156 -16.33 5.13 4.29
N VAL A 157 -17.25 6.09 4.40
CA VAL A 157 -16.97 7.50 4.08
C VAL A 157 -15.83 8.04 4.93
N SER A 158 -15.85 7.81 6.25
CA SER A 158 -14.80 8.26 7.16
C SER A 158 -13.41 7.72 6.76
N ILE A 159 -13.30 6.41 6.54
CA ILE A 159 -12.03 5.76 6.20
C ILE A 159 -11.57 6.12 4.79
N THR A 160 -12.50 6.26 3.83
CA THR A 160 -12.17 6.73 2.48
C THR A 160 -11.60 8.15 2.51
N VAL A 161 -12.22 9.09 3.23
CA VAL A 161 -11.72 10.47 3.34
C VAL A 161 -10.31 10.46 3.93
N SER A 162 -10.11 9.67 4.98
CA SER A 162 -8.81 9.55 5.62
C SER A 162 -7.74 8.94 4.70
N SER A 163 -8.08 7.88 3.97
CA SER A 163 -7.19 7.25 3.00
C SER A 163 -6.88 8.19 1.81
N LEU A 164 -7.84 9.02 1.38
CA LEU A 164 -7.60 10.05 0.36
C LEU A 164 -6.56 11.07 0.84
N VAL A 165 -6.54 11.42 2.13
CA VAL A 165 -5.49 12.28 2.69
C VAL A 165 -4.16 11.53 2.72
N SER A 166 -4.10 10.34 3.30
CA SER A 166 -2.84 9.59 3.45
C SER A 166 -2.23 9.16 2.12
N VAL A 167 -3.00 8.53 1.24
CA VAL A 167 -2.52 8.02 -0.05
C VAL A 167 -2.59 9.11 -1.11
N GLY A 168 -3.75 9.76 -1.25
CA GLY A 168 -4.04 10.72 -2.31
C GLY A 168 -3.28 12.04 -2.21
N VAL A 169 -3.05 12.55 -0.99
CA VAL A 169 -2.32 13.80 -0.77
C VAL A 169 -0.87 13.51 -0.36
N ILE A 170 -0.66 12.88 0.80
CA ILE A 170 0.69 12.66 1.35
C ILE A 170 1.48 11.69 0.46
N GLY A 171 0.86 10.58 0.06
CA GLY A 171 1.46 9.61 -0.85
C GLY A 171 1.79 10.20 -2.21
N TYR A 172 0.90 11.01 -2.80
CA TYR A 172 1.17 11.69 -4.06
C TYR A 172 2.33 12.70 -3.96
N LEU A 173 2.41 13.47 -2.88
CA LEU A 173 3.53 14.39 -2.64
C LEU A 173 4.84 13.62 -2.52
N LEU A 174 4.86 12.55 -1.74
CA LEU A 174 6.03 11.68 -1.57
C LEU A 174 6.47 11.06 -2.90
N LEU A 175 5.51 10.50 -3.66
CA LEU A 175 5.72 9.96 -4.99
C LEU A 175 6.31 11.01 -5.94
N SER A 176 5.78 12.22 -5.93
CA SER A 176 6.23 13.33 -6.78
C SER A 176 7.65 13.79 -6.44
N LEU A 177 8.00 13.82 -5.15
CA LEU A 177 9.35 14.16 -4.70
C LEU A 177 10.37 13.10 -5.09
N LEU A 178 10.04 11.82 -4.89
CA LEU A 178 10.92 10.70 -5.25
C LEU A 178 11.07 10.51 -6.76
N SER A 179 10.08 10.95 -7.54
CA SER A 179 10.11 10.87 -9.00
C SER A 179 11.03 11.90 -9.68
N LYS A 180 11.62 12.84 -8.93
CA LYS A 180 12.50 13.86 -9.52
C LYS A 180 13.79 13.22 -10.06
N PRO A 181 14.33 13.66 -11.21
CA PRO A 181 15.55 13.10 -11.82
C PRO A 181 16.71 12.97 -10.84
N GLY A 182 16.96 14.03 -10.04
CA GLY A 182 18.04 14.03 -9.04
C GLY A 182 17.90 13.03 -7.89
N VAL A 183 16.73 12.40 -7.69
CA VAL A 183 16.51 11.33 -6.71
C VAL A 183 16.46 9.97 -7.38
N ILE A 184 15.78 9.88 -8.54
CA ILE A 184 15.53 8.61 -9.21
C ILE A 184 16.76 8.07 -9.94
N GLU A 185 17.60 8.95 -10.50
CA GLU A 185 18.82 8.56 -11.23
C GLU A 185 19.87 7.90 -10.30
N PRO A 186 20.16 8.44 -9.09
CA PRO A 186 21.00 7.75 -8.11
C PRO A 186 20.45 6.39 -7.68
N LEU A 187 19.13 6.23 -7.57
CA LEU A 187 18.51 4.96 -7.22
C LEU A 187 18.67 3.94 -8.35
N ARG A 188 18.46 4.37 -9.60
CA ARG A 188 18.68 3.56 -10.79
C ARG A 188 20.15 3.14 -10.91
N SER A 189 21.10 4.05 -10.67
CA SER A 189 22.54 3.75 -10.78
C SER A 189 23.03 2.77 -9.71
N ARG A 190 22.35 2.67 -8.57
CA ARG A 190 22.58 1.63 -7.54
C ARG A 190 21.89 0.29 -7.85
N GLY A 191 21.25 0.18 -9.01
CA GLY A 191 20.63 -1.04 -9.51
C GLY A 191 19.29 -1.37 -8.86
N LEU A 192 18.53 -0.35 -8.44
CA LEU A 192 17.11 -0.52 -8.08
C LEU A 192 16.26 -0.54 -9.35
N LYS A 193 15.35 -1.51 -9.42
CA LYS A 193 14.36 -1.63 -10.49
C LYS A 193 13.29 -0.56 -10.27
N ILE A 194 13.11 0.30 -11.27
CA ILE A 194 12.06 1.30 -11.29
C ILE A 194 11.04 0.84 -12.32
N ALA A 195 9.76 0.88 -11.96
CA ALA A 195 8.68 0.58 -12.86
C ALA A 195 8.66 1.59 -14.01
N ASP A 196 8.94 1.13 -15.23
CA ASP A 196 8.93 2.00 -16.40
C ASP A 196 7.49 2.46 -16.73
N ASN A 197 7.41 3.71 -17.18
CA ASN A 197 6.17 4.40 -17.53
C ASN A 197 5.71 4.15 -18.99
N ASN A 198 6.32 3.22 -19.71
CA ASN A 198 6.01 2.92 -21.13
C ASN A 198 4.54 2.55 -21.34
#